data_AF-A0A7H4LS15-F1
#
_entry.id   AF-A0A7H4LS15-F1
#
_cell.length_a   1.000
_cell.length_b   1.000
_cell.length_c   1.000
_cell.angle_alpha   90.00
_cell.angle_beta   90.00
_cell.angle_gamma   90.00
#
_symmetry.space_group_name_H-M   'P 1'
#
loop_
_entity.id
_entity.type
_entity.pdbx_description
1 polymer ?
#
loop_
_entity_poly.entity_id
_entity_poly.type
_entity_poly.pdbx_seq_one_letter_code
_entity_poly.pdbx_strand_id
1 'polypeptide(L)'
;MHTFYELAYRCTHFSLSMIKEAESQSLALLSETGSTPPIKNLQALNLQRMIHVVGMFSVFEAHLQRRLNCSNGFKEAETVLENAGEFALKEDFHNCYLAVNALKHGQGSSYKILVSKIHSVPFVVGTPSNPIFEEGDVTGIEGLIKVDDSFLESCLQLIENVSEKIALNRPDFNP
;
A
#
# COMPACT_ATOMS: atom_id res chain seq x y z
N MET A 1 -8.10 -4.76 -25.30
CA MET A 1 -7.23 -3.74 -24.65
C MET A 1 -7.17 -4.14 -23.19
N HIS A 2 -5.99 -4.35 -22.61
CA HIS A 2 -5.88 -4.76 -21.21
C HIS A 2 -6.44 -3.67 -20.29
N THR A 3 -7.10 -4.09 -19.22
CA THR A 3 -7.57 -3.18 -18.18
C THR A 3 -6.37 -2.71 -17.36
N PHE A 4 -6.42 -1.47 -16.85
CA PHE A 4 -5.27 -0.90 -16.15
C PHE A 4 -4.94 -1.71 -14.88
N TYR A 5 -5.98 -2.14 -14.16
CA TYR A 5 -5.81 -2.92 -12.93
C TYR A 5 -5.22 -4.30 -13.21
N GLU A 6 -5.51 -4.95 -14.34
CA GLU A 6 -4.87 -6.24 -14.70
C GLU A 6 -3.35 -6.08 -14.80
N LEU A 7 -2.88 -5.02 -15.44
CA LEU A 7 -1.44 -4.75 -15.59
C LEU A 7 -0.82 -4.30 -14.26
N ALA A 8 -1.51 -3.47 -13.47
CA ALA A 8 -1.05 -3.06 -12.14
C ALA A 8 -0.92 -4.26 -11.18
N TYR A 9 -1.88 -5.18 -11.24
CA TYR A 9 -1.87 -6.44 -10.50
C TYR A 9 -0.68 -7.32 -10.92
N ARG A 10 -0.52 -7.59 -12.22
CA ARG A 10 0.60 -8.39 -12.74
C ARG A 10 1.96 -7.77 -12.39
N CYS A 11 2.10 -6.45 -12.53
CA CYS A 11 3.31 -5.73 -12.21
C CYS A 11 3.66 -5.86 -10.72
N THR A 12 2.67 -5.68 -9.84
CA THR A 12 2.90 -5.80 -8.40
C THR A 12 3.24 -7.22 -7.99
N HIS A 13 2.54 -8.24 -8.51
CA HIS A 13 2.89 -9.63 -8.22
C HIS A 13 4.32 -9.97 -8.66
N PHE A 14 4.74 -9.50 -9.84
CA PHE A 14 6.12 -9.65 -10.29
C PHE A 14 7.11 -8.95 -9.36
N SER A 15 6.87 -7.69 -9.01
CA SER A 15 7.75 -6.95 -8.10
C SER A 15 7.84 -7.62 -6.73
N LEU A 16 6.71 -8.06 -6.16
CA LEU A 16 6.66 -8.75 -4.88
C LEU A 16 7.39 -10.10 -4.93
N SER A 17 7.24 -10.89 -6.01
CA SER A 17 7.96 -12.16 -6.13
C SER A 17 9.47 -11.95 -6.19
N MET A 18 9.93 -10.94 -6.91
CA MET A 18 11.36 -10.60 -6.98
C MET A 18 11.89 -10.10 -5.63
N ILE A 19 11.11 -9.30 -4.89
CA ILE A 19 11.47 -8.86 -3.54
C ILE A 19 11.59 -10.06 -2.59
N LYS A 20 10.59 -10.96 -2.58
CA LYS A 20 10.56 -12.17 -1.75
C LYS A 20 11.75 -13.10 -2.04
N GLU A 21 12.10 -13.25 -3.32
CA GLU A 21 13.26 -14.05 -3.74
C GLU A 21 14.57 -13.44 -3.23
N ALA A 22 14.78 -12.13 -3.45
CA ALA A 22 15.98 -11.43 -3.00
C ALA A 22 16.10 -11.38 -1.47
N GLU A 23 14.97 -11.30 -0.76
CA GLU A 23 14.90 -11.36 0.70
C GLU A 23 15.35 -12.73 1.21
N SER A 24 14.82 -13.80 0.62
CA SER A 24 15.20 -15.18 0.98
C SER A 24 16.70 -15.43 0.78
N GLN A 25 17.26 -14.94 -0.33
CA GLN A 25 18.70 -15.03 -0.60
C GLN A 25 19.53 -14.23 0.41
N SER A 26 19.07 -13.02 0.76
CA SER A 26 19.75 -12.17 1.75
C SER A 26 19.71 -12.76 3.16
N LEU A 27 18.59 -13.35 3.56
CA LEU A 27 18.46 -14.03 4.86
C LEU A 27 19.35 -15.28 4.95
N ALA A 28 19.43 -16.06 3.87
CA ALA A 28 20.35 -17.21 3.80
C ALA A 28 21.80 -16.76 3.97
N LEU A 29 22.24 -15.75 3.20
CA LEU A 29 23.59 -15.22 3.28
C LEU A 29 23.91 -14.62 4.66
N LEU A 30 22.94 -13.93 5.27
CA LEU A 30 23.09 -13.39 6.63
C LEU A 30 23.31 -14.51 7.65
N SER A 31 22.52 -15.59 7.56
CA SER A 31 22.60 -16.73 8.47
C SER A 31 23.94 -17.48 8.33
N GLU A 32 24.50 -17.53 7.14
CA GLU A 32 25.79 -18.20 6.87
C GLU A 32 27.00 -17.35 7.27
N THR A 33 26.93 -16.03 7.08
CA THR A 33 28.13 -15.16 7.17
C THR A 33 28.14 -14.22 8.36
N GLY A 34 26.99 -13.93 8.97
CA GLY A 34 26.84 -12.88 9.99
C GLY A 34 27.26 -11.49 9.52
N SER A 35 27.35 -11.28 8.21
CA SER A 35 27.93 -10.06 7.64
C SER A 35 26.92 -8.92 7.53
N THR A 36 27.41 -7.69 7.48
CA THR A 36 26.59 -6.48 7.35
C THR A 36 25.92 -6.27 5.98
N PRO A 37 26.52 -6.62 4.83
CA PRO A 37 25.89 -6.37 3.52
C PRO A 37 24.48 -6.99 3.34
N PRO A 38 24.21 -8.23 3.75
CA PRO A 38 22.86 -8.79 3.73
C PRO A 38 21.82 -7.96 4.49
N ILE A 39 22.19 -7.38 5.64
CA ILE A 39 21.29 -6.48 6.40
C ILE A 39 20.92 -5.27 5.55
N LYS A 40 21.90 -4.67 4.86
CA LYS A 40 21.65 -3.53 3.97
C LYS A 40 20.76 -3.91 2.78
N ASN A 41 20.88 -5.12 2.27
CA ASN A 41 19.97 -5.64 1.24
C ASN A 41 18.53 -5.75 1.79
N LEU A 42 18.35 -6.31 2.99
CA LEU A 42 17.02 -6.43 3.62
C LEU A 42 16.39 -5.04 3.86
N GLN A 43 17.16 -4.07 4.34
CA GLN A 43 16.72 -2.68 4.46
C GLN A 43 16.31 -2.08 3.11
N ALA A 44 17.10 -2.32 2.05
CA ALA A 44 16.79 -1.85 0.71
C ALA A 44 15.51 -2.50 0.14
N LEU A 45 15.26 -3.77 0.45
CA LEU A 45 14.03 -4.49 0.05
C LEU A 45 12.80 -3.95 0.79
N ASN A 46 12.91 -3.66 2.09
CA ASN A 46 11.85 -2.99 2.84
C ASN A 46 11.55 -1.58 2.29
N LEU A 47 12.59 -0.83 1.92
CA LEU A 47 12.41 0.46 1.23
C LEU A 47 11.73 0.29 -0.13
N GLN A 48 12.10 -0.76 -0.89
CA GLN A 48 11.48 -1.07 -2.17
C GLN A 48 9.98 -1.38 -2.03
N ARG A 49 9.56 -2.11 -0.98
CA ARG A 49 8.14 -2.36 -0.68
C ARG A 49 7.38 -1.05 -0.47
N MET A 50 7.95 -0.13 0.33
CA MET A 50 7.35 1.20 0.57
C MET A 50 7.25 2.02 -0.72
N ILE A 51 8.31 2.07 -1.54
CA ILE A 51 8.29 2.77 -2.83
C ILE A 51 7.22 2.16 -3.75
N HIS A 52 7.11 0.84 -3.76
CA HIS A 52 6.15 0.12 -4.60
C HIS A 52 4.71 0.47 -4.27
N VAL A 53 4.30 0.41 -2.99
CA VAL A 53 2.92 0.72 -2.60
C VAL A 53 2.56 2.19 -2.86
N VAL A 54 3.50 3.11 -2.60
CA VAL A 54 3.33 4.54 -2.88
C VAL A 54 3.16 4.78 -4.38
N GLY A 55 4.00 4.14 -5.20
CA GLY A 55 3.92 4.21 -6.66
C GLY A 55 2.59 3.65 -7.17
N MET A 56 2.21 2.47 -6.71
CA MET A 56 0.96 1.79 -7.10
C MET A 56 -0.27 2.68 -6.87
N PHE A 57 -0.40 3.26 -5.67
CA PHE A 57 -1.52 4.16 -5.35
C PHE A 57 -1.45 5.47 -6.15
N SER A 58 -0.25 6.02 -6.36
CA SER A 58 -0.10 7.27 -7.12
C SER A 58 -0.55 7.09 -8.59
N VAL A 59 -0.21 5.95 -9.21
CA VAL A 59 -0.65 5.64 -10.58
C VAL A 59 -2.15 5.33 -10.61
N PHE A 60 -2.69 4.64 -9.58
CA PHE A 60 -4.12 4.37 -9.47
C PHE A 60 -4.94 5.65 -9.33
N GLU A 61 -4.51 6.62 -8.51
CA GLU A 61 -5.17 7.93 -8.40
C GLU A 61 -5.25 8.64 -9.75
N ALA A 62 -4.12 8.69 -10.48
CA ALA A 62 -4.07 9.28 -11.81
C ALA A 62 -4.96 8.54 -12.82
N HIS A 63 -5.11 7.22 -12.66
CA HIS A 63 -6.05 6.44 -13.45
C HIS A 63 -7.50 6.83 -13.16
N LEU A 64 -7.88 6.91 -11.87
CA LEU A 64 -9.21 7.35 -11.43
C LEU A 64 -9.54 8.76 -11.93
N GLN A 65 -8.62 9.72 -11.76
CA GLN A 65 -8.78 11.10 -12.25
C GLN A 65 -9.12 11.13 -13.75
N ARG A 66 -8.37 10.37 -14.56
CA ARG A 66 -8.56 10.32 -16.01
C ARG A 66 -9.88 9.65 -16.40
N ARG A 67 -10.21 8.53 -15.77
CA ARG A 67 -11.40 7.73 -16.13
C ARG A 67 -12.70 8.34 -15.63
N LEU A 68 -12.67 8.95 -14.45
CA LEU A 68 -13.84 9.60 -13.85
C LEU A 68 -13.93 11.09 -14.24
N ASN A 69 -12.95 11.60 -14.99
CA ASN A 69 -12.84 13.00 -15.40
C ASN A 69 -12.96 13.96 -14.21
N CYS A 70 -12.15 13.72 -13.17
CA CYS A 70 -12.17 14.47 -11.92
C CYS A 70 -10.75 14.91 -11.53
N SER A 71 -10.66 15.91 -10.64
CA SER A 71 -9.37 16.41 -10.11
C SER A 71 -8.84 15.61 -8.93
N ASN A 72 -9.72 14.96 -8.16
CA ASN A 72 -9.36 14.13 -7.01
C ASN A 72 -9.94 12.73 -7.18
N GLY A 73 -9.12 11.81 -7.71
CA GLY A 73 -9.55 10.46 -8.07
C GLY A 73 -10.03 9.64 -6.88
N PHE A 74 -9.33 9.74 -5.76
CA PHE A 74 -9.72 9.02 -4.54
C PHE A 74 -11.00 9.55 -3.93
N LYS A 75 -11.20 10.88 -3.93
CA LYS A 75 -12.43 11.45 -3.40
C LYS A 75 -13.64 11.07 -4.24
N GLU A 76 -13.51 11.11 -5.56
CA GLU A 76 -14.56 10.68 -6.47
C GLU A 76 -14.87 9.18 -6.30
N ALA A 77 -13.84 8.33 -6.16
CA ALA A 77 -14.02 6.91 -5.87
C ALA A 77 -14.79 6.69 -4.56
N GLU A 78 -14.46 7.39 -3.48
CA GLU A 78 -15.22 7.32 -2.23
C GLU A 78 -16.69 7.70 -2.40
N THR A 79 -16.98 8.73 -3.18
CA THR A 79 -18.35 9.17 -3.47
C THR A 79 -19.11 8.11 -4.28
N VAL A 80 -18.48 7.47 -5.26
CA VAL A 80 -19.09 6.37 -6.01
C VAL A 80 -19.43 5.19 -5.08
N LEU A 81 -18.48 4.79 -4.21
CA LEU A 81 -18.71 3.71 -3.25
C LEU A 81 -19.81 4.04 -2.24
N GLU A 82 -19.84 5.27 -1.73
CA GLU A 82 -20.88 5.76 -0.83
C GLU A 82 -22.27 5.71 -1.46
N ASN A 83 -22.40 6.19 -2.70
CA ASN A 83 -23.66 6.16 -3.44
C ASN A 83 -24.12 4.74 -3.77
N ALA A 84 -23.18 3.80 -3.90
CA ALA A 84 -23.46 2.38 -4.08
C ALA A 84 -23.77 1.64 -2.77
N GLY A 85 -23.67 2.30 -1.61
CA GLY A 85 -23.87 1.69 -0.29
C GLY A 85 -22.70 0.82 0.18
N GLU A 86 -21.54 0.88 -0.48
CA GLU A 86 -20.33 0.09 -0.19
C GLU A 86 -19.50 0.75 0.92
N PHE A 87 -20.11 0.99 2.09
CA PHE A 87 -19.51 1.78 3.17
C PHE A 87 -18.24 1.16 3.77
N ALA A 88 -18.20 -0.15 3.94
CA ALA A 88 -17.03 -0.85 4.47
C ALA A 88 -15.84 -0.74 3.50
N LEU A 89 -16.08 -1.00 2.21
CA LEU A 89 -15.06 -0.87 1.17
C LEU A 89 -14.55 0.58 1.05
N LYS A 90 -15.44 1.57 1.18
CA LYS A 90 -15.08 2.99 1.23
C LYS A 90 -14.16 3.27 2.42
N GLU A 91 -14.49 2.76 3.60
CA GLU A 91 -13.70 2.96 4.81
C GLU A 91 -12.31 2.31 4.68
N ASP A 92 -12.23 1.07 4.21
CA ASP A 92 -10.98 0.37 3.96
C ASP A 92 -10.12 1.12 2.93
N PHE A 93 -10.75 1.62 1.86
CA PHE A 93 -10.07 2.42 0.84
C PHE A 93 -9.51 3.72 1.42
N HIS A 94 -10.31 4.42 2.20
CA HIS A 94 -9.89 5.65 2.88
C HIS A 94 -8.74 5.38 3.85
N ASN A 95 -8.82 4.32 4.65
CA ASN A 95 -7.76 3.92 5.58
C ASN A 95 -6.43 3.66 4.87
N CYS A 96 -6.48 2.93 3.77
CA CYS A 96 -5.29 2.63 2.98
C CYS A 96 -4.70 3.88 2.31
N TYR A 97 -5.55 4.76 1.77
CA TYR A 97 -5.15 6.07 1.27
C TYR A 97 -4.42 6.91 2.33
N LEU A 98 -4.94 6.96 3.56
CA LEU A 98 -4.28 7.65 4.66
C LEU A 98 -2.91 7.05 4.98
N ALA A 99 -2.79 5.72 4.92
CA ALA A 99 -1.52 5.03 5.17
C ALA A 99 -0.47 5.38 4.12
N VAL A 100 -0.84 5.35 2.84
CA VAL A 100 0.05 5.75 1.73
C VAL A 100 0.46 7.22 1.86
N ASN A 101 -0.45 8.10 2.25
CA ASN A 101 -0.09 9.50 2.52
C ASN A 101 0.85 9.66 3.70
N ALA A 102 0.70 8.87 4.77
CA ALA A 102 1.64 8.87 5.89
C ALA A 102 3.03 8.40 5.46
N LEU A 103 3.12 7.41 4.55
CA LEU A 103 4.38 6.97 3.95
C LEU A 103 5.05 8.08 3.11
N LYS A 104 4.26 8.91 2.41
CA LYS A 104 4.76 10.02 1.58
C LYS A 104 5.14 11.27 2.37
N HIS A 105 4.34 11.62 3.37
CA HIS A 105 4.34 12.95 4.00
C HIS A 105 4.69 12.92 5.48
N GLY A 106 4.93 11.75 6.06
CA GLY A 106 5.26 11.60 7.47
C GLY A 106 4.07 11.91 8.39
N GLN A 107 4.34 12.60 9.49
CA GLN A 107 3.42 12.79 10.62
C GLN A 107 2.30 13.85 10.38
N GLY A 108 1.86 14.00 9.14
CA GLY A 108 0.81 14.92 8.73
C GLY A 108 -0.59 14.53 9.24
N SER A 109 -1.61 15.17 8.67
CA SER A 109 -3.02 14.93 9.03
C SER A 109 -3.41 13.46 8.85
N SER A 110 -2.99 12.81 7.75
CA SER A 110 -3.32 11.42 7.48
C SER A 110 -2.81 10.47 8.58
N TYR A 111 -1.57 10.66 9.01
CA TYR A 111 -1.01 9.89 10.12
C TYR A 111 -1.76 10.13 11.44
N LYS A 112 -2.06 11.40 11.78
CA LYS A 112 -2.82 11.72 13.00
C LYS A 112 -4.20 11.07 13.03
N ILE A 113 -4.89 11.03 11.87
CA ILE A 113 -6.17 10.33 11.74
C ILE A 113 -5.97 8.84 11.98
N LEU A 114 -4.98 8.20 11.38
CA LEU A 114 -4.69 6.77 11.61
C LEU A 114 -4.39 6.46 13.08
N VAL A 115 -3.59 7.29 13.75
CA VAL A 115 -3.29 7.12 15.19
C VAL A 115 -4.56 7.19 16.03
N SER A 116 -5.51 8.08 15.72
CA SER A 116 -6.77 8.18 16.46
C SER A 116 -7.68 6.94 16.35
N LYS A 117 -7.46 6.08 15.34
CA LYS A 117 -8.22 4.85 15.09
C LYS A 117 -7.31 3.63 14.94
N ILE A 118 -6.16 3.63 15.62
CA ILE A 118 -5.10 2.62 15.47
C ILE A 118 -5.57 1.18 15.72
N HIS A 119 -6.59 0.99 16.58
CA HIS A 119 -7.17 -0.32 16.88
C HIS A 119 -8.24 -0.78 15.89
N SER A 120 -8.58 0.05 14.91
CA SER A 120 -9.64 -0.20 13.93
C SER A 120 -9.11 -0.39 12.50
N VAL A 121 -7.81 -0.16 12.28
CA VAL A 121 -7.18 -0.37 10.97
C VAL A 121 -6.55 -1.77 10.88
N PRO A 122 -6.61 -2.44 9.72
CA PRO A 122 -6.14 -3.83 9.57
C PRO A 122 -4.62 -3.94 9.34
N PHE A 123 -3.86 -2.88 9.60
CA PHE A 123 -2.41 -2.81 9.38
C PHE A 123 -1.72 -2.08 10.52
N VAL A 124 -0.41 -2.28 10.67
CA VAL A 124 0.34 -1.72 11.80
C VAL A 124 0.70 -0.26 11.52
N VAL A 125 0.23 0.64 12.39
CA VAL A 125 0.64 2.04 12.44
C VAL A 125 1.69 2.20 13.53
N GLY A 126 2.85 2.73 13.16
CA GLY A 126 3.94 3.03 14.07
C GLY A 126 3.61 4.20 14.97
N THR A 127 3.79 4.04 16.27
CA THR A 127 3.76 5.13 17.26
C THR A 127 4.94 4.99 18.20
N PRO A 128 5.28 6.02 19.01
CA PRO A 128 6.35 5.89 20.00
C PRO A 128 6.15 4.74 21.00
N SER A 129 4.89 4.34 21.25
CA SER A 129 4.53 3.23 22.13
C SER A 129 4.31 1.90 21.41
N ASN A 130 4.26 1.91 20.07
CA ASN A 130 4.02 0.75 19.22
C ASN A 130 4.89 0.89 17.95
N PRO A 131 6.21 0.63 18.05
CA PRO A 131 7.10 0.74 16.90
C PRO A 131 6.75 -0.32 15.84
N ILE A 132 6.95 0.00 14.56
CA ILE A 132 6.69 -0.93 13.44
C ILE A 132 7.73 -2.06 13.35
N PHE A 133 8.89 -1.87 13.98
CA PHE A 133 9.97 -2.85 14.07
C PHE A 133 10.28 -3.10 15.55
N GLU A 134 10.59 -4.36 15.87
CA GLU A 134 10.94 -4.74 17.24
C GLU A 134 12.36 -4.27 17.60
N GLU A 135 12.63 -4.14 18.90
CA GLU A 135 13.97 -3.84 19.37
C GLU A 135 14.95 -4.95 18.93
N GLY A 136 16.04 -4.56 18.25
CA GLY A 136 17.00 -5.50 17.68
C GLY A 136 16.74 -5.88 16.21
N ASP A 137 15.62 -5.45 15.61
CA ASP A 137 15.41 -5.60 14.18
C ASP A 137 16.28 -4.61 13.38
N VAL A 138 17.37 -5.14 12.83
CA VAL A 138 18.34 -4.39 12.03
C VAL A 138 17.90 -4.20 10.57
N THR A 139 16.80 -4.82 10.15
CA THR A 139 16.23 -4.71 8.79
C THR A 139 15.26 -3.55 8.64
N GLY A 140 14.90 -2.93 9.77
CA GLY A 140 13.99 -1.80 9.83
C GLY A 140 14.43 -0.60 9.00
N ILE A 141 13.45 0.10 8.43
CA ILE A 141 13.60 1.38 7.74
C ILE A 141 12.80 2.45 8.48
N GLU A 142 13.10 3.73 8.23
CA GLU A 142 12.26 4.80 8.75
C GLU A 142 10.87 4.74 8.08
N GLY A 143 9.81 4.72 8.90
CA GLY A 143 8.45 4.62 8.41
C GLY A 143 7.41 4.74 9.52
N LEU A 144 6.19 5.13 9.14
CA LEU A 144 5.04 5.27 10.04
C LEU A 144 4.02 4.15 9.90
N ILE A 145 4.15 3.32 8.85
CA ILE A 145 3.27 2.18 8.56
C ILE A 145 4.19 0.99 8.29
N LYS A 146 3.86 -0.18 8.83
CA LYS A 146 4.56 -1.41 8.49
C LYS A 146 4.13 -1.86 7.10
N VAL A 147 5.06 -1.84 6.15
CA VAL A 147 4.81 -2.25 4.76
C VAL A 147 5.33 -3.68 4.56
N ASP A 148 4.58 -4.64 5.08
CA ASP A 148 4.83 -6.06 4.86
C ASP A 148 4.03 -6.61 3.67
N ASP A 149 4.23 -7.90 3.38
CA ASP A 149 3.57 -8.55 2.25
C ASP A 149 2.04 -8.55 2.42
N SER A 150 1.54 -8.72 3.64
CA SER A 150 0.10 -8.68 3.94
C SER A 150 -0.49 -7.30 3.66
N PHE A 151 0.21 -6.21 4.00
CA PHE A 151 -0.22 -4.86 3.66
C PHE A 151 -0.24 -4.64 2.14
N LEU A 152 0.77 -5.10 1.40
CA LEU A 152 0.85 -4.98 -0.06
C LEU A 152 -0.25 -5.77 -0.77
N GLU A 153 -0.50 -7.01 -0.34
CA GLU A 153 -1.58 -7.86 -0.87
C GLU A 153 -2.96 -7.24 -0.56
N SER A 154 -3.16 -6.70 0.66
CA SER A 154 -4.40 -5.99 1.02
C SER A 154 -4.62 -4.75 0.15
N CYS A 155 -3.56 -3.99 -0.12
CA CYS A 155 -3.57 -2.84 -1.01
C CYS A 155 -4.00 -3.21 -2.45
N LEU A 156 -3.47 -4.32 -2.97
CA LEU A 156 -3.82 -4.83 -4.28
C LEU A 156 -5.29 -5.23 -4.38
N GLN A 157 -5.75 -6.06 -3.44
CA GLN A 157 -7.14 -6.52 -3.43
C GLN A 157 -8.10 -5.35 -3.31
N LEU A 158 -7.74 -4.34 -2.52
CA LEU A 158 -8.52 -3.14 -2.35
C LEU A 158 -8.65 -2.35 -3.67
N ILE A 159 -7.55 -2.18 -4.42
CA ILE A 159 -7.58 -1.52 -5.74
C ILE A 159 -8.48 -2.27 -6.72
N GLU A 160 -8.40 -3.60 -6.75
CA GLU A 160 -9.25 -4.44 -7.59
C GLU A 160 -10.74 -4.26 -7.22
N ASN A 161 -11.08 -4.47 -5.95
CA ASN A 161 -12.46 -4.36 -5.45
C ASN A 161 -13.05 -2.96 -5.72
N VAL A 162 -12.29 -1.90 -5.48
CA VAL A 162 -12.72 -0.52 -5.76
C VAL A 162 -12.94 -0.33 -7.26
N SER A 163 -12.03 -0.82 -8.11
CA SER A 163 -12.16 -0.70 -9.57
C SER A 163 -13.38 -1.41 -10.10
N GLU A 164 -13.66 -2.64 -9.64
CA GLU A 164 -14.84 -3.41 -10.02
C GLU A 164 -16.13 -2.69 -9.62
N LYS A 165 -16.20 -2.17 -8.38
CA LYS A 165 -17.38 -1.45 -7.90
C LYS A 165 -17.61 -0.14 -8.64
N ILE A 166 -16.54 0.58 -8.99
CA ILE A 166 -16.66 1.78 -9.83
C ILE A 166 -17.19 1.39 -11.21
N ALA A 167 -16.64 0.36 -11.86
CA ALA A 167 -17.09 -0.10 -13.19
C ALA A 167 -18.58 -0.46 -13.22
N LEU A 168 -19.10 -1.08 -12.16
CA LEU A 168 -20.52 -1.43 -12.04
C LEU A 168 -21.44 -0.20 -11.92
N ASN A 169 -20.95 0.88 -11.29
CA ASN A 169 -21.74 2.09 -11.02
C ASN A 169 -21.51 3.22 -12.04
N ARG A 170 -20.45 3.10 -12.86
CA ARG A 170 -20.04 4.07 -13.87
C ARG A 170 -19.69 3.31 -15.15
N PRO A 171 -20.65 3.05 -16.05
CA PRO A 171 -20.40 2.27 -17.28
C PRO A 171 -19.40 2.95 -18.24
N ASP A 172 -19.16 4.25 -18.07
CA ASP A 172 -18.12 5.04 -18.72
C ASP A 172 -16.70 4.72 -18.20
N PHE A 173 -16.61 4.11 -17.02
CA PHE A 173 -15.38 3.59 -16.46
C PHE A 173 -15.05 2.24 -17.10
N ASN A 174 -14.14 2.25 -18.08
CA ASN A 174 -13.51 1.02 -18.56
C ASN A 174 -12.36 0.69 -17.60
N PRO A 175 -12.49 -0.34 -16.74
CA PRO A 175 -11.50 -0.60 -15.70
C PRO A 175 -10.15 -0.98 -16.34
#